data_AF-A0A1D8G7G4-F1
#
_entry.id   AF-A0A1D8G7G4-F1
#
_cell.length_a   1.000
_cell.length_b   1.000
_cell.length_c   1.000
_cell.angle_alpha   90.00
_cell.angle_beta   90.00
_cell.angle_gamma   90.00
#
_symmetry.space_group_name_H-M   'P 1'
#
loop_
_entity.id
_entity.type
_entity.pdbx_description
1 polymer ?
#
loop_
_entity_poly.entity_id
_entity_poly.type
_entity_poly.pdbx_seq_one_letter_code
_entity_poly.pdbx_strand_id
1 'polypeptide(L)'
;MSQAVRQGDPAVAAAQRPGAGAGARPVAERVLRLLAERDQTLAVAESLTGGLVAAELTSVPGASRVFLGSVTAYATRLKRDLLGVDGELLARRGAVDAEVALQMARGVRSRLGASWGVATTGVAGPEPQDGRPVGTVYVAVCGPPGGPAEAGKAAALRLDGGRAEIRGESVRSVLELLAHELFENARAKDTEQNGGN
;
A
#
# COMPACT_ATOMS: atom_id res chain seq x y z
N MET A 1 -40.10 -27.12 -43.19
CA MET A 1 -38.83 -26.43 -43.51
C MET A 1 -39.06 -24.95 -43.22
N SER A 2 -38.44 -24.23 -42.29
CA SER A 2 -37.29 -24.46 -41.42
C SER A 2 -37.47 -23.53 -40.19
N GLN A 3 -37.11 -24.01 -39.00
CA GLN A 3 -37.03 -23.25 -37.75
C GLN A 3 -35.98 -22.12 -37.82
N ALA A 4 -36.14 -21.08 -37.01
CA ALA A 4 -35.26 -20.82 -35.86
C ALA A 4 -35.56 -19.46 -35.19
N VAL A 5 -36.22 -19.55 -34.03
CA VAL A 5 -36.16 -18.55 -32.97
C VAL A 5 -34.70 -18.53 -32.47
N ARG A 6 -33.99 -17.39 -32.58
CA ARG A 6 -32.69 -17.25 -31.91
C ARG A 6 -32.94 -16.89 -30.45
N GLN A 7 -32.74 -17.89 -29.60
CA GLN A 7 -32.55 -17.77 -28.16
C GLN A 7 -31.50 -16.68 -27.84
N GLY A 8 -31.79 -15.87 -26.83
CA GLY A 8 -30.81 -14.95 -26.25
C GLY A 8 -29.63 -15.72 -25.66
N ASP A 9 -28.43 -15.17 -25.85
CA ASP A 9 -27.20 -15.70 -25.30
C ASP A 9 -27.26 -15.75 -23.76
N PRO A 10 -27.18 -16.94 -23.13
CA PRO A 10 -27.01 -17.05 -21.70
C PRO A 10 -25.53 -17.25 -21.40
N ALA A 11 -24.76 -16.17 -21.28
CA ALA A 11 -23.38 -16.26 -20.77
C ALA A 11 -22.84 -14.94 -20.21
N VAL A 12 -23.63 -14.22 -19.42
CA VAL A 12 -23.10 -13.20 -18.49
C VAL A 12 -23.00 -13.84 -17.10
N ALA A 13 -22.01 -14.72 -16.93
CA ALA A 13 -21.56 -15.16 -15.60
C ALA A 13 -20.20 -15.88 -15.74
N ALA A 14 -19.19 -15.16 -16.22
CA ALA A 14 -17.84 -15.53 -15.85
C ALA A 14 -17.73 -15.27 -14.34
N ALA A 15 -17.86 -16.33 -13.54
CA ALA A 15 -17.60 -16.30 -12.12
C ALA A 15 -16.22 -15.65 -11.91
N GLN A 16 -16.23 -14.47 -11.28
CA GLN A 16 -15.02 -13.81 -10.84
C GLN A 16 -14.35 -14.75 -9.85
N ARG A 17 -13.29 -15.44 -10.30
CA ARG A 17 -12.33 -16.02 -9.37
C ARG A 17 -11.89 -14.87 -8.46
N PRO A 18 -11.87 -15.06 -7.12
CA PRO A 18 -11.42 -13.99 -6.24
C PRO A 18 -10.04 -13.54 -6.73
N GLY A 19 -9.96 -12.28 -7.15
CA GLY A 19 -8.71 -11.65 -7.52
C GLY A 19 -7.76 -11.66 -6.32
N ALA A 20 -6.53 -11.20 -6.55
CA ALA A 20 -5.45 -11.12 -5.57
C ALA A 20 -5.70 -10.17 -4.36
N GLY A 21 -6.93 -10.10 -3.84
CA GLY A 21 -7.41 -9.19 -2.78
C GLY A 21 -8.29 -9.86 -1.73
N ALA A 22 -8.56 -11.18 -1.79
CA ALA A 22 -9.49 -11.86 -0.87
C ALA A 22 -9.14 -11.71 0.63
N GLY A 23 -7.87 -11.50 0.97
CA GLY A 23 -7.42 -11.26 2.35
C GLY A 23 -7.19 -9.78 2.71
N ALA A 24 -7.09 -8.88 1.73
CA ALA A 24 -6.70 -7.48 1.96
C ALA A 24 -7.88 -6.61 2.41
N ARG A 25 -9.09 -6.86 1.88
CA ARG A 25 -10.28 -6.06 2.17
C ARG A 25 -10.63 -5.98 3.66
N PRO A 26 -10.66 -7.06 4.46
CA PRO A 26 -10.93 -6.96 5.90
C PRO A 26 -9.89 -6.09 6.64
N VAL A 27 -8.65 -6.06 6.16
CA VAL A 27 -7.60 -5.19 6.71
C VAL A 27 -7.82 -3.74 6.28
N ALA A 28 -8.18 -3.49 5.02
CA ALA A 28 -8.52 -2.16 4.52
C ALA A 28 -9.69 -1.55 5.31
N GLU A 29 -10.77 -2.31 5.54
CA GLU A 29 -11.92 -1.88 6.35
C GLU A 29 -11.49 -1.48 7.77
N ARG A 30 -10.63 -2.29 8.39
CA ARG A 30 -10.09 -2.00 9.72
C ARG A 30 -9.24 -0.73 9.75
N VAL A 31 -8.33 -0.56 8.79
CA VAL A 31 -7.48 0.63 8.67
C VAL A 31 -8.33 1.89 8.51
N LEU A 32 -9.29 1.88 7.57
CA LEU A 32 -10.15 3.03 7.30
C LEU A 32 -10.99 3.41 8.52
N ARG A 33 -11.54 2.41 9.23
CA ARG A 33 -12.26 2.64 10.49
C ARG A 33 -11.37 3.27 11.56
N LEU A 34 -10.18 2.70 11.78
CA LEU A 34 -9.23 3.19 12.79
C LEU A 34 -8.77 4.63 12.51
N LEU A 35 -8.56 4.98 11.25
CA LEU A 35 -8.22 6.34 10.84
C LEU A 35 -9.40 7.30 11.08
N ALA A 36 -10.61 6.87 10.73
CA ALA A 36 -11.82 7.68 10.88
C ALA A 36 -12.18 7.94 12.35
N GLU A 37 -11.93 6.97 13.24
CA GLU A 37 -12.07 7.13 14.69
C GLU A 37 -11.08 8.14 15.30
N ARG A 38 -10.01 8.47 14.58
CA ARG A 38 -8.91 9.34 15.04
C ARG A 38 -8.82 10.67 14.27
N ASP A 39 -9.76 10.94 13.37
CA ASP A 39 -9.71 12.07 12.43
C ASP A 39 -8.37 12.16 11.66
N GLN A 40 -7.81 11.01 11.32
CA GLN A 40 -6.54 10.89 10.60
C GLN A 40 -6.77 10.47 9.15
N THR A 41 -5.83 10.86 8.29
CA THR A 41 -5.91 10.63 6.85
C THR A 41 -4.75 9.79 6.31
N LEU A 42 -4.93 9.17 5.15
CA LEU A 42 -4.00 8.25 4.52
C LEU A 42 -3.68 8.63 3.07
N ALA A 43 -2.40 8.54 2.73
CA ALA A 43 -1.86 8.62 1.37
C ALA A 43 -1.01 7.39 1.04
N VAL A 44 -0.99 6.99 -0.24
CA VAL A 44 -0.31 5.75 -0.68
C VAL A 44 0.64 6.00 -1.84
N ALA A 45 1.89 5.55 -1.72
CA ALA A 45 2.86 5.49 -2.81
C ALA A 45 2.98 4.05 -3.34
N GLU A 46 2.69 3.84 -4.63
CA GLU A 46 2.74 2.50 -5.22
C GLU A 46 3.85 2.38 -6.27
N SER A 47 4.54 1.25 -6.26
CA SER A 47 5.39 0.82 -7.37
C SER A 47 4.90 -0.54 -7.89
N LEU A 48 5.39 -1.65 -7.34
CA LEU A 48 5.07 -2.99 -7.87
C LEU A 48 3.56 -3.32 -7.85
N THR A 49 2.80 -2.75 -6.90
CA THR A 49 1.37 -2.97 -6.77
C THR A 49 0.56 -2.20 -7.81
N GLY A 50 1.10 -1.12 -8.38
CA GLY A 50 0.54 -0.45 -9.57
C GLY A 50 -0.89 0.07 -9.41
N GLY A 51 -1.29 0.51 -8.22
CA GLY A 51 -2.64 1.03 -7.93
C GLY A 51 -3.54 0.06 -7.15
N LEU A 52 -3.07 -1.16 -6.87
CA LEU A 52 -3.88 -2.17 -6.17
C LEU A 52 -4.13 -1.80 -4.71
N VAL A 53 -3.21 -1.11 -4.02
CA VAL A 53 -3.48 -0.68 -2.64
C VAL A 53 -4.61 0.36 -2.63
N ALA A 54 -4.57 1.32 -3.55
CA ALA A 54 -5.65 2.28 -3.72
C ALA A 54 -6.98 1.61 -4.12
N ALA A 55 -6.93 0.60 -4.99
CA ALA A 55 -8.12 -0.16 -5.40
C ALA A 55 -8.77 -0.89 -4.21
N GLU A 56 -7.97 -1.56 -3.38
CA GLU A 56 -8.47 -2.23 -2.17
C GLU A 56 -9.09 -1.25 -1.18
N LEU A 57 -8.43 -0.11 -0.91
CA LEU A 57 -8.96 0.92 -0.02
C LEU A 57 -10.26 1.52 -0.57
N THR A 58 -10.31 1.86 -1.86
CA THR A 58 -11.50 2.48 -2.48
C THR A 58 -12.65 1.51 -2.73
N SER A 59 -12.42 0.20 -2.64
CA SER A 59 -13.48 -0.81 -2.65
C SER A 59 -14.36 -0.78 -1.39
N VAL A 60 -13.89 -0.14 -0.31
CA VAL A 60 -14.61 -0.02 0.96
C VAL A 60 -15.51 1.23 0.95
N PRO A 61 -16.83 1.08 1.17
CA PRO A 61 -17.72 2.23 1.27
C PRO A 61 -17.27 3.24 2.33
N GLY A 62 -17.26 4.53 1.97
CA GLY A 62 -16.86 5.61 2.87
C GLY A 62 -15.34 5.85 2.97
N ALA A 63 -14.52 5.16 2.18
CA ALA A 63 -13.06 5.35 2.16
C ALA A 63 -12.64 6.82 1.94
N SER A 64 -13.41 7.58 1.18
CA SER A 64 -13.17 9.01 0.90
C SER A 64 -13.14 9.91 2.14
N ARG A 65 -13.63 9.44 3.29
CA ARG A 65 -13.52 10.19 4.55
C ARG A 65 -12.08 10.33 5.04
N VAL A 66 -11.21 9.39 4.71
CA VAL A 66 -9.85 9.33 5.27
C VAL A 66 -8.77 9.06 4.23
N PHE A 67 -9.08 8.40 3.12
CA PHE A 67 -8.13 8.14 2.05
C PHE A 67 -8.08 9.33 1.08
N LEU A 68 -6.95 10.04 1.07
CA LEU A 68 -6.77 11.25 0.26
C LEU A 68 -6.39 10.96 -1.19
N GLY A 69 -5.72 9.83 -1.42
CA GLY A 69 -5.31 9.42 -2.75
C GLY A 69 -3.99 8.67 -2.78
N SER A 70 -3.52 8.41 -3.99
CA SER A 70 -2.30 7.67 -4.23
C SER A 70 -1.44 8.26 -5.34
N VAL A 71 -0.16 7.92 -5.31
CA VAL A 71 0.82 8.22 -6.37
C VAL A 71 1.47 6.92 -6.81
N THR A 72 1.24 6.52 -8.05
CA THR A 72 1.92 5.36 -8.66
C THR A 72 3.24 5.79 -9.29
N ALA A 73 4.33 5.68 -8.53
CA ALA A 73 5.69 6.00 -8.97
C ALA A 73 6.42 4.75 -9.51
N TYR A 74 5.90 4.20 -10.61
CA TYR A 74 6.40 2.94 -11.19
C TYR A 74 7.85 3.04 -11.69
N ALA A 75 8.14 4.07 -12.48
CA ALA A 75 9.51 4.34 -12.95
C ALA A 75 10.39 4.92 -11.83
N THR A 76 11.65 4.49 -11.75
CA THR A 76 12.61 4.94 -10.72
C THR A 76 12.71 6.48 -10.63
N ARG A 77 12.76 7.19 -11.76
CA ARG A 77 12.80 8.68 -11.76
C ARG A 77 11.59 9.32 -11.05
N LEU A 78 10.40 8.71 -11.16
CA LEU A 78 9.18 9.24 -10.55
C LEU A 78 9.20 9.11 -9.03
N LYS A 79 9.97 8.16 -8.47
CA LYS A 79 10.18 8.09 -7.02
C LYS A 79 10.88 9.35 -6.50
N ARG A 80 11.87 9.87 -7.25
CA ARG A 80 12.49 11.17 -6.95
C ARG A 80 11.55 12.33 -7.22
N ASP A 81 11.04 12.42 -8.45
CA ASP A 81 10.34 13.63 -8.90
C ASP A 81 9.00 13.85 -8.15
N LEU A 82 8.24 12.77 -7.94
CA LEU A 82 6.92 12.84 -7.32
C LEU A 82 6.93 12.61 -5.81
N LEU A 83 7.87 11.82 -5.29
CA LEU A 83 7.90 11.43 -3.87
C LEU A 83 9.11 11.97 -3.11
N GLY A 84 10.02 12.68 -3.77
CA GLY A 84 11.19 13.29 -3.11
C GLY A 84 12.20 12.27 -2.59
N VAL A 85 12.21 11.04 -3.13
CA VAL A 85 13.25 10.06 -2.80
C VAL A 85 14.61 10.58 -3.27
N ASP A 86 15.63 10.45 -2.41
CA ASP A 86 17.00 10.84 -2.69
C ASP A 86 17.53 10.15 -3.95
N GLY A 87 17.98 10.97 -4.91
CA GLY A 87 18.55 10.50 -6.16
C GLY A 87 19.86 9.74 -5.98
N GLU A 88 20.68 10.10 -5.01
CA GLU A 88 21.92 9.39 -4.72
C GLU A 88 21.64 8.03 -4.09
N LEU A 89 20.66 7.94 -3.18
CA LEU A 89 20.18 6.67 -2.65
C LEU A 89 19.71 5.74 -3.78
N LEU A 90 18.88 6.25 -4.69
CA LEU A 90 18.39 5.47 -5.84
C LEU A 90 19.55 4.98 -6.72
N ALA A 91 20.56 5.81 -6.96
CA ALA A 91 21.74 5.44 -7.75
C ALA A 91 22.59 4.37 -7.06
N ARG A 92 22.76 4.44 -5.73
CA ARG A 92 23.62 3.52 -4.97
C ARG A 92 22.94 2.19 -4.59
N ARG A 93 21.65 2.22 -4.26
CA ARG A 93 20.91 1.08 -3.66
C ARG A 93 19.84 0.50 -4.59
N GLY A 94 19.46 1.23 -5.64
CA GLY A 94 18.35 0.88 -6.53
C GLY A 94 16.99 1.21 -5.93
N ALA A 95 15.93 0.96 -6.70
CA ALA A 95 14.55 1.29 -6.31
C ALA A 95 13.92 0.31 -5.29
N VAL A 96 14.53 -0.86 -5.11
CA VAL A 96 14.02 -1.94 -4.26
C VAL A 96 14.88 -2.02 -3.01
N ASP A 97 14.59 -1.12 -2.07
CA ASP A 97 15.34 -0.94 -0.82
C ASP A 97 14.42 -0.42 0.29
N ALA A 98 14.76 -0.72 1.55
CA ALA A 98 13.96 -0.31 2.71
C ALA A 98 13.94 1.21 2.89
N GLU A 99 15.07 1.90 2.71
CA GLU A 99 15.12 3.36 2.87
C GLU A 99 14.39 4.06 1.73
N VAL A 100 14.42 3.50 0.52
CA VAL A 100 13.60 3.99 -0.60
C VAL A 100 12.12 3.88 -0.27
N ALA A 101 11.68 2.74 0.30
CA ALA A 101 10.29 2.57 0.72
C ALA A 101 9.89 3.61 1.80
N LEU A 102 10.74 3.85 2.80
CA LEU A 102 10.50 4.88 3.83
C LEU A 102 10.39 6.28 3.24
N GLN A 103 11.30 6.65 2.34
CA GLN A 103 11.26 7.96 1.67
C GLN A 103 10.03 8.10 0.78
N MET A 104 9.59 7.02 0.10
CA MET A 104 8.33 7.02 -0.64
C MET A 104 7.12 7.26 0.28
N ALA A 105 7.07 6.61 1.45
CA ALA A 105 5.99 6.75 2.42
C ALA A 105 5.95 8.17 3.03
N ARG A 106 7.10 8.69 3.45
CA ARG A 106 7.25 10.08 3.92
C ARG A 106 6.84 11.08 2.82
N GLY A 107 7.33 10.85 1.61
CA GLY A 107 7.08 11.68 0.44
C GLY A 107 5.61 11.82 0.13
N VAL A 108 4.89 10.69 0.02
CA VAL A 108 3.46 10.74 -0.33
C VAL A 108 2.61 11.35 0.77
N ARG A 109 2.94 11.09 2.04
CA ARG A 109 2.31 11.73 3.20
C ARG A 109 2.40 13.24 3.07
N SER A 110 3.60 13.76 2.86
CA SER A 110 3.85 15.20 2.73
C SER A 110 3.21 15.80 1.47
N ARG A 111 3.27 15.12 0.33
CA ARG A 111 2.73 15.62 -0.95
C ARG A 111 1.21 15.73 -0.97
N LEU A 112 0.51 14.81 -0.30
CA LEU A 112 -0.96 14.80 -0.24
C LEU A 112 -1.51 15.41 1.05
N GLY A 113 -0.66 15.87 1.98
CA GLY A 113 -1.10 16.43 3.26
C GLY A 113 -1.81 15.41 4.15
N ALA A 114 -1.42 14.13 4.08
CA ALA A 114 -2.01 13.08 4.89
C ALA A 114 -1.37 12.97 6.28
N SER A 115 -2.11 12.43 7.26
CA SER A 115 -1.54 12.06 8.57
C SER A 115 -0.58 10.87 8.43
N TRP A 116 -0.92 9.90 7.57
CA TRP A 116 -0.17 8.68 7.33
C TRP A 116 0.19 8.54 5.86
N GLY A 117 1.41 8.08 5.60
CA GLY A 117 1.85 7.62 4.28
C GLY A 117 2.26 6.18 4.32
N VAL A 118 1.92 5.42 3.28
CA VAL A 118 2.42 4.06 3.09
C VAL A 118 3.06 3.90 1.71
N ALA A 119 3.96 2.94 1.56
CA ALA A 119 4.64 2.69 0.30
C ALA A 119 4.87 1.21 0.01
N THR A 120 4.90 0.86 -1.28
CA THR A 120 5.29 -0.46 -1.79
C THR A 120 6.37 -0.34 -2.88
N THR A 121 7.44 -1.13 -2.77
CA THR A 121 8.46 -1.27 -3.83
C THR A 121 9.03 -2.68 -3.83
N GLY A 122 9.35 -3.25 -5.00
CA GLY A 122 9.74 -4.65 -5.08
C GLY A 122 9.74 -5.23 -6.48
N VAL A 123 10.15 -6.49 -6.57
CA VAL A 123 10.23 -7.27 -7.81
C VAL A 123 9.11 -8.30 -7.85
N ALA A 124 8.05 -8.00 -8.61
CA ALA A 124 6.93 -8.92 -8.78
C ALA A 124 7.20 -10.04 -9.82
N GLY A 125 8.32 -9.98 -10.55
CA GLY A 125 8.66 -10.96 -11.58
C GLY A 125 7.90 -10.77 -12.92
N PRO A 126 8.08 -11.71 -13.87
CA PRO A 126 8.67 -13.04 -13.66
C PRO A 126 10.21 -13.09 -13.60
N GLU A 127 10.90 -12.01 -13.96
CA GLU A 127 12.36 -11.94 -13.98
C GLU A 127 12.91 -11.12 -12.80
N PRO A 128 14.14 -11.42 -12.33
CA PRO A 128 14.86 -10.55 -11.40
C PRO A 128 15.04 -9.13 -11.97
N GLN A 129 15.17 -8.14 -11.07
CA GLN A 129 15.43 -6.76 -11.47
C GLN A 129 16.60 -6.20 -10.65
N ASP A 130 17.58 -5.58 -11.32
CA ASP A 130 18.74 -4.92 -10.67
C ASP A 130 19.47 -5.85 -9.66
N GLY A 131 19.58 -7.14 -10.01
CA GLY A 131 20.18 -8.17 -9.14
C GLY A 131 19.32 -8.60 -7.94
N ARG A 132 18.09 -8.10 -7.81
CA ARG A 132 17.14 -8.52 -6.77
C ARG A 132 16.25 -9.66 -7.30
N PRO A 133 16.13 -10.78 -6.55
CA PRO A 133 15.29 -11.90 -6.97
C PRO A 133 13.81 -11.53 -6.92
N VAL A 134 13.03 -12.21 -7.75
CA VAL A 134 11.56 -12.18 -7.70
C VAL A 134 11.07 -12.45 -6.28
N GLY A 135 10.03 -11.73 -5.84
CA GLY A 135 9.51 -11.84 -4.48
C GLY A 135 10.22 -10.94 -3.46
N THR A 136 11.30 -10.24 -3.85
CA THR A 136 11.91 -9.21 -3.00
C THR A 136 11.02 -7.98 -2.96
N VAL A 137 10.39 -7.72 -1.81
CA VAL A 137 9.49 -6.59 -1.61
C VAL A 137 9.86 -5.84 -0.33
N TYR A 138 9.70 -4.53 -0.35
CA TYR A 138 9.73 -3.66 0.80
C TYR A 138 8.41 -2.90 0.88
N VAL A 139 7.80 -2.91 2.05
CA VAL A 139 6.65 -2.08 2.39
C VAL A 139 7.03 -1.15 3.52
N ALA A 140 6.48 0.06 3.54
CA ALA A 140 6.78 1.03 4.58
C ALA A 140 5.55 1.83 4.98
N VAL A 141 5.60 2.34 6.20
CA VAL A 141 4.60 3.23 6.78
C VAL A 141 5.30 4.40 7.47
N CYS A 142 4.68 5.57 7.42
CA CYS A 142 5.15 6.76 8.10
C CYS A 142 3.96 7.50 8.71
N GLY A 143 4.02 7.73 10.02
CA GLY A 143 2.96 8.39 10.78
C GLY A 143 3.04 9.91 10.81
N PRO A 144 2.21 10.57 11.62
CA PRO A 144 2.13 12.03 11.68
C PRO A 144 3.45 12.68 12.14
N PRO A 145 3.80 13.89 11.65
CA PRO A 145 4.93 14.67 12.17
C PRO A 145 4.81 14.92 13.68
N GLY A 146 5.92 14.87 14.40
CA GLY A 146 5.99 15.01 15.86
C GLY A 146 5.42 13.82 16.65
N GLY A 147 4.90 12.79 15.98
CA GLY A 147 4.39 11.58 16.63
C GLY A 147 5.42 10.45 16.70
N PRO A 148 5.17 9.42 17.53
CA PRO A 148 6.12 8.32 17.72
C PRO A 148 6.35 7.48 16.44
N ALA A 149 5.44 7.56 15.47
CA ALA A 149 5.55 6.91 14.17
C ALA A 149 6.12 7.81 13.06
N GLU A 150 6.61 9.03 13.38
CA GLU A 150 7.14 9.97 12.39
C GLU A 150 8.36 9.40 11.65
N ALA A 151 9.26 8.72 12.36
CA ALA A 151 10.42 8.08 11.76
C ALA A 151 10.02 7.00 10.74
N GLY A 152 8.81 6.45 10.87
CA GLY A 152 8.30 5.40 10.01
C GLY A 152 8.99 4.05 10.24
N LYS A 153 8.43 3.02 9.61
CA LYS A 153 8.91 1.63 9.69
C LYS A 153 8.82 0.99 8.32
N ALA A 154 9.86 0.25 7.96
CA ALA A 154 9.87 -0.59 6.76
C ALA A 154 9.94 -2.06 7.15
N ALA A 155 9.26 -2.90 6.38
CA ALA A 155 9.35 -4.35 6.46
C ALA A 155 9.89 -4.91 5.14
N ALA A 156 10.89 -5.78 5.25
CA ALA A 156 11.42 -6.55 4.14
C ALA A 156 10.65 -7.87 4.03
N LEU A 157 10.20 -8.20 2.82
CA LEU A 157 9.43 -9.39 2.53
C LEU A 157 10.16 -10.25 1.49
N ARG A 158 9.96 -11.56 1.61
CA ARG A 158 10.33 -12.57 0.63
C ARG A 158 9.06 -13.34 0.33
N LEU A 159 8.47 -13.04 -0.82
CA LEU A 159 7.17 -13.54 -1.22
C LEU A 159 7.33 -14.56 -2.34
N ASP A 160 6.68 -15.70 -2.18
CA ASP A 160 6.63 -16.74 -3.20
C ASP A 160 5.41 -16.59 -4.10
N GLY A 161 5.46 -17.24 -5.26
CA GLY A 161 4.37 -17.25 -6.23
C GLY A 161 4.64 -16.43 -7.49
N GLY A 162 3.62 -16.31 -8.33
CA GLY A 162 3.66 -15.51 -9.54
C GLY A 162 3.43 -14.02 -9.29
N ARG A 163 3.48 -13.25 -10.37
CA ARG A 163 3.36 -11.79 -10.34
C ARG A 163 2.07 -11.31 -9.68
N ALA A 164 0.97 -12.03 -9.87
CA ALA A 164 -0.31 -11.68 -9.27
C ALA A 164 -0.32 -11.94 -7.75
N GLU A 165 0.16 -13.10 -7.30
CA GLU A 165 0.25 -13.43 -5.88
C GLU A 165 1.17 -12.46 -5.13
N ILE A 166 2.37 -12.20 -5.66
CA ILE A 166 3.33 -11.28 -5.03
C ILE A 166 2.73 -9.88 -4.87
N ARG A 167 2.01 -9.38 -5.88
CA ARG A 167 1.35 -8.06 -5.81
C ARG A 167 0.23 -8.05 -4.77
N GLY A 168 -0.61 -9.10 -4.72
CA GLY A 168 -1.67 -9.22 -3.73
C GLY A 168 -1.14 -9.26 -2.29
N GLU A 169 -0.14 -10.09 -2.05
CA GLU A 169 0.50 -10.19 -0.72
C GLU A 169 1.21 -8.90 -0.31
N SER A 170 1.76 -8.15 -1.27
CA SER A 170 2.33 -6.82 -1.01
C SER A 170 1.28 -5.82 -0.54
N VAL A 171 0.07 -5.86 -1.13
CA VAL A 171 -1.06 -5.02 -0.72
C VAL A 171 -1.52 -5.38 0.69
N ARG A 172 -1.73 -6.66 0.97
CA ARG A 172 -2.10 -7.13 2.32
C ARG A 172 -1.05 -6.70 3.35
N SER A 173 0.23 -6.95 3.06
CA SER A 173 1.32 -6.69 3.99
C SER A 173 1.48 -5.21 4.36
N VAL A 174 1.31 -4.28 3.40
CA VAL A 174 1.41 -2.84 3.70
C VAL A 174 0.23 -2.36 4.56
N LEU A 175 -0.97 -2.89 4.32
CA LEU A 175 -2.16 -2.57 5.11
C LEU A 175 -2.07 -3.16 6.53
N GLU A 176 -1.51 -4.36 6.68
CA GLU A 176 -1.27 -4.96 8.00
C GLU A 176 -0.22 -4.21 8.79
N LEU A 177 0.87 -3.78 8.14
CA LEU A 177 1.88 -2.94 8.77
C LEU A 177 1.28 -1.62 9.26
N LEU A 178 0.45 -0.96 8.44
CA LEU A 178 -0.26 0.25 8.86
C LEU A 178 -1.22 -0.01 10.03
N ALA A 179 -2.01 -1.08 9.96
CA ALA A 179 -2.92 -1.44 11.03
C ALA A 179 -2.17 -1.63 12.36
N HIS A 180 -1.03 -2.33 12.34
CA HIS A 180 -0.18 -2.52 13.51
C HIS A 180 0.33 -1.19 14.07
N GLU A 181 0.88 -0.30 13.23
CA GLU A 181 1.38 1.00 13.71
C GLU A 181 0.26 1.91 14.23
N LEU A 182 -0.97 1.83 13.69
CA LEU A 182 -2.13 2.55 14.24
C LEU A 182 -2.50 2.06 15.65
N PHE A 183 -2.32 0.77 15.95
CA PHE A 183 -2.52 0.22 17.29
C PHE A 183 -1.41 0.64 18.26
N GLU A 184 -0.14 0.54 17.85
CA GLU A 184 0.99 0.92 18.71
C GLU A 184 0.98 2.43 19.01
N ASN A 185 0.67 3.26 18.01
CA ASN A 185 0.57 4.72 18.18
C ASN A 185 -0.53 5.11 19.18
N ALA A 186 -1.62 4.35 19.24
CA ALA A 186 -2.69 4.57 20.22
C ALA A 186 -2.20 4.28 21.65
N ARG A 187 -1.48 3.18 21.85
CA ARG A 187 -0.94 2.83 23.18
C ARG A 187 0.09 3.84 23.70
N ALA A 188 0.92 4.36 22.81
CA ALA A 188 1.87 5.41 23.17
C ALA A 188 1.16 6.67 23.69
N LYS A 189 0.11 7.13 22.99
CA LYS A 189 -0.69 8.29 23.40
C LYS A 189 -1.41 8.08 24.73
N ASP A 190 -1.98 6.89 24.96
CA ASP A 190 -2.67 6.57 26.23
C ASP A 190 -1.69 6.58 27.42
N THR A 191 -0.43 6.21 27.18
CA THR A 191 0.61 6.21 28.23
C THR A 191 1.07 7.64 28.54
N GLU A 192 1.26 8.48 27.51
CA GLU A 192 1.64 9.89 27.66
C GLU A 192 0.55 10.71 28.35
N GLN A 193 -0.73 10.44 28.09
CA GLN A 193 -1.84 11.16 28.71
C GLN A 193 -2.11 10.75 30.17
N ASN A 194 -1.78 9.53 30.57
CA ASN A 194 -2.02 9.02 31.93
C ASN A 194 -0.81 9.10 32.87
N GLY A 195 0.37 9.46 32.37
CA GLY A 195 1.63 9.48 33.12
C GLY A 195 2.00 10.82 33.78
N GLY A 196 1.20 11.86 33.62
CA GLY A 196 1.44 13.17 34.21
C GLY A 196 0.47 13.47 35.36
N ASN A 197 0.79 13.02 36.57
CA ASN A 197 0.13 13.47 37.79
C ASN A 197 1.15 13.57 38.94
#